data_AF-D0KMT9-F1
#
_entry.id   AF-D0KMT9-F1
#
_cell.length_a   1.000
_cell.length_b   1.000
_cell.length_c   1.000
_cell.angle_alpha   90.00
_cell.angle_beta   90.00
_cell.angle_gamma   90.00
#
_symmetry.space_group_name_H-M   'P 1'
#
loop_
_entity.id
_entity.type
_entity.pdbx_description
1 polymer ?
#
loop_
_entity_poly.entity_id
_entity_poly.type
_entity_poly.pdbx_seq_one_letter_code
_entity_poly.pdbx_strand_id
1 'polypeptide(L)'
;MYKVLLIIILLLPLSMPLSIPTTSQPSALAFPSGVTSYPLNTIIYTDFVMGRINISYLNIGSSYLPGGEYFTTGNASLQLNAMVLGEYWAQNVILFHQISNNTFYATLIVNLWNLSGPFSNTTSNSLVYQGLGVICYQGPTFKVTLPLSISLFMEIVNSTLNFGYNINGQKGIYFRYPIIGLFQLGGLSLLGLPNDLELVWGGPGGGSVVFMNVSSIANLYYFNGNTLTIVPNAYSIGFDTAESAYGVKVYSTFPSVFSPIVIETSGVNVPSVLWPIPPHVLVNQTSNKITVKLSISNKSLSGQAVYLETGFPPSVISSAVTNSSGIAVFPNNNYSFYVVYFPGNFTLSSTYYFSSPILNSLSSKFRSYYQDLLNFLNSAQNSFKKGIKSVLSKQETSITTTTLTSTTSSSSQFGVNLYIVLYILAFVIGMVISAILIRFKL
;
A
#
# COMPACT_ATOMS: atom_id res chain seq x y z
N MET A 1 -61.42 -28.45 -11.16
CA MET A 1 -61.00 -27.42 -10.17
C MET A 1 -59.96 -27.89 -9.14
N TYR A 2 -59.82 -29.17 -8.83
CA TYR A 2 -58.86 -29.64 -7.80
C TYR A 2 -57.39 -29.82 -8.27
N LYS A 3 -57.10 -29.82 -9.58
CA LYS A 3 -55.72 -29.96 -10.09
C LYS A 3 -54.94 -28.63 -10.19
N VAL A 4 -55.63 -27.49 -10.25
CA VAL A 4 -54.99 -26.16 -10.25
C VAL A 4 -54.62 -25.74 -8.82
N LEU A 5 -55.43 -26.12 -7.83
CA LEU A 5 -55.18 -25.84 -6.41
C LEU A 5 -53.92 -26.55 -5.89
N LEU A 6 -53.64 -27.78 -6.34
CA LEU A 6 -52.45 -28.52 -5.92
C LEU A 6 -51.15 -27.92 -6.46
N ILE A 7 -51.18 -27.38 -7.69
CA ILE A 7 -50.02 -26.70 -8.31
C ILE A 7 -49.74 -25.36 -7.60
N ILE A 8 -50.79 -24.63 -7.19
CA ILE A 8 -50.62 -23.38 -6.43
C ILE A 8 -50.07 -23.67 -5.02
N ILE A 9 -50.53 -24.72 -4.34
CA ILE A 9 -50.01 -25.09 -3.00
C ILE A 9 -48.56 -25.61 -3.05
N LEU A 10 -48.16 -26.30 -4.13
CA LEU A 10 -46.77 -26.74 -4.34
C LEU A 10 -45.82 -25.59 -4.76
N LEU A 11 -46.35 -24.48 -5.26
CA LEU A 11 -45.57 -23.28 -5.64
C LEU A 11 -45.53 -22.21 -4.54
N LEU A 12 -46.38 -22.30 -3.51
CA LEU A 12 -46.35 -21.39 -2.35
C LEU A 12 -45.03 -21.36 -1.56
N PRO A 13 -44.18 -22.43 -1.49
CA PRO A 13 -42.86 -22.34 -0.86
C PRO A 13 -41.82 -21.59 -1.70
N LEU A 14 -42.11 -21.30 -2.98
CA LEU A 14 -41.22 -20.56 -3.89
C LEU A 14 -41.48 -19.05 -3.88
N SER A 15 -42.55 -18.59 -3.24
CA SER A 15 -42.94 -17.18 -3.16
C SER A 15 -42.86 -16.58 -1.75
N MET A 16 -42.35 -17.33 -0.77
CA MET A 16 -41.96 -16.75 0.52
C MET A 16 -40.45 -16.51 0.50
N PRO A 17 -39.97 -15.28 0.74
CA PRO A 17 -38.56 -15.09 1.01
C PRO A 17 -38.24 -15.92 2.26
N LEU A 18 -37.49 -17.00 2.08
CA LEU A 18 -36.76 -17.59 3.18
C LEU A 18 -35.80 -16.51 3.67
N SER A 19 -36.22 -15.73 4.67
CA SER A 19 -35.29 -15.09 5.59
C SER A 19 -34.68 -16.19 6.44
N ILE A 20 -33.78 -16.97 5.82
CA ILE A 20 -32.64 -17.49 6.56
C ILE A 20 -32.00 -16.21 7.12
N PRO A 21 -31.76 -16.11 8.43
CA PRO A 21 -30.81 -15.13 8.92
C PRO A 21 -29.45 -15.60 8.40
N THR A 22 -29.18 -15.38 7.11
CA THR A 22 -27.83 -15.07 6.69
C THR A 22 -27.54 -13.82 7.48
N THR A 23 -26.78 -13.97 8.57
CA THR A 23 -25.94 -12.88 9.04
C THR A 23 -25.28 -12.37 7.78
N SER A 24 -25.76 -11.22 7.31
CA SER A 24 -25.22 -10.57 6.14
C SER A 24 -23.75 -10.37 6.48
N GLN A 25 -22.89 -11.19 5.86
CA GLN A 25 -21.48 -10.83 5.79
C GLN A 25 -21.48 -9.39 5.32
N PRO A 26 -20.77 -8.48 5.99
CA PRO A 26 -20.34 -7.29 5.31
C PRO A 26 -19.50 -7.83 4.15
N SER A 27 -20.04 -7.78 2.94
CA SER A 27 -19.29 -7.83 1.67
C SER A 27 -18.41 -6.58 1.53
N ALA A 28 -17.93 -6.06 2.66
CA ALA A 28 -17.13 -4.87 2.75
C ALA A 28 -15.69 -5.33 2.56
N LEU A 29 -15.09 -4.91 1.45
CA LEU A 29 -13.67 -5.09 1.17
C LEU A 29 -12.87 -4.58 2.39
N ALA A 30 -12.18 -5.48 3.08
CA ALA A 30 -11.27 -5.16 4.16
C ALA A 30 -9.83 -5.36 3.67
N PHE A 31 -8.93 -4.51 4.17
CA PHE A 31 -7.52 -4.50 3.78
C PHE A 31 -6.64 -4.40 5.04
N PRO A 32 -5.39 -4.88 5.02
CA PRO A 32 -4.40 -4.39 5.97
C PRO A 32 -4.36 -2.86 5.81
N SER A 33 -4.72 -2.12 6.84
CA SER A 33 -5.00 -0.67 6.72
C SER A 33 -4.02 0.14 7.55
N GLY A 34 -3.33 1.08 6.93
CA GLY A 34 -2.30 1.89 7.58
C GLY A 34 -1.42 2.59 6.56
N VAL A 35 -0.11 2.65 6.80
CA VAL A 35 0.87 3.27 5.89
C VAL A 35 1.82 2.23 5.33
N THR A 36 1.86 2.12 4.01
CA THR A 36 2.71 1.15 3.29
C THR A 36 3.54 1.86 2.24
N SER A 37 4.78 1.42 2.02
CA SER A 37 5.68 1.94 1.00
C SER A 37 6.21 0.82 0.12
N TYR A 38 6.04 1.00 -1.20
CA TYR A 38 6.56 0.12 -2.22
C TYR A 38 7.12 0.94 -3.38
N PRO A 39 8.44 1.19 -3.42
CA PRO A 39 9.07 1.89 -4.54
C PRO A 39 8.91 1.12 -5.87
N LEU A 40 8.22 1.73 -6.84
CA LEU A 40 7.89 1.08 -8.12
C LEU A 40 9.07 0.98 -9.09
N ASN A 41 9.95 1.98 -9.10
CA ASN A 41 10.98 2.16 -10.13
C ASN A 41 12.41 2.02 -9.61
N THR A 42 12.58 1.82 -8.30
CA THR A 42 13.87 1.80 -7.63
C THR A 42 13.83 0.75 -6.53
N ILE A 43 14.96 0.14 -6.23
CA ILE A 43 15.12 -0.72 -5.06
C ILE A 43 15.96 0.06 -4.04
N ILE A 44 15.47 0.16 -2.81
CA ILE A 44 16.19 0.78 -1.70
C ILE A 44 16.67 -0.32 -0.77
N TYR A 45 17.97 -0.31 -0.49
CA TYR A 45 18.56 -1.16 0.55
C TYR A 45 18.85 -0.33 1.78
N THR A 46 18.43 -0.82 2.95
CA THR A 46 18.58 -0.12 4.24
C THR A 46 18.81 -1.12 5.36
N ASP A 47 19.54 -0.72 6.39
CA ASP A 47 19.79 -1.50 7.60
C ASP A 47 18.77 -1.20 8.71
N PHE A 48 17.93 -0.17 8.57
CA PHE A 48 17.00 0.25 9.61
C PHE A 48 15.66 0.73 9.04
N VAL A 49 14.57 0.18 9.58
CA VAL A 49 13.19 0.57 9.27
C VAL A 49 12.39 0.83 10.55
N MET A 50 11.46 1.78 10.50
CA MET A 50 10.64 2.16 11.65
C MET A 50 9.23 2.59 11.22
N GLY A 51 8.24 2.06 11.93
CA GLY A 51 6.87 2.58 11.93
C GLY A 51 6.59 3.32 13.23
N ARG A 52 6.05 4.54 13.15
CA ARG A 52 5.64 5.33 14.30
C ARG A 52 4.16 5.64 14.22
N ILE A 53 3.45 5.48 15.33
CA ILE A 53 2.02 5.78 15.44
C ILE A 53 1.70 6.42 16.79
N ASN A 54 0.84 7.42 16.80
CA ASN A 54 0.26 8.02 18.00
C ASN A 54 -1.25 7.80 17.97
N ILE A 55 -1.75 6.96 18.88
CA ILE A 55 -3.13 6.52 18.95
C ILE A 55 -3.85 7.35 19.99
N SER A 56 -4.87 8.08 19.57
CA SER A 56 -5.74 8.89 20.44
C SER A 56 -7.05 8.18 20.80
N TYR A 57 -7.50 7.28 19.93
CA TYR A 57 -8.70 6.47 20.12
C TYR A 57 -8.49 5.11 19.46
N LEU A 58 -8.95 4.04 20.12
CA LEU A 58 -8.94 2.67 19.61
C LEU A 58 -10.14 1.93 20.20
N ASN A 59 -10.90 1.26 19.36
CA ASN A 59 -11.98 0.36 19.77
C ASN A 59 -11.96 -0.87 18.84
N ILE A 60 -11.82 -2.05 19.43
CA ILE A 60 -11.61 -3.31 18.75
C ILE A 60 -12.85 -4.19 18.94
N GLY A 61 -13.53 -4.46 17.84
CA GLY A 61 -14.71 -5.31 17.79
C GLY A 61 -14.37 -6.78 17.57
N SER A 62 -15.24 -7.47 16.84
CA SER A 62 -15.09 -8.88 16.48
C SER A 62 -14.11 -9.08 15.34
N SER A 63 -13.46 -10.24 15.33
CA SER A 63 -12.59 -10.73 14.27
C SER A 63 -13.12 -12.04 13.70
N TYR A 64 -12.87 -12.27 12.40
CA TYR A 64 -13.36 -13.44 11.66
C TYR A 64 -12.27 -14.05 10.79
N LEU A 65 -12.20 -15.38 10.73
CA LEU A 65 -11.25 -16.11 9.90
C LEU A 65 -11.62 -16.04 8.39
N PRO A 66 -10.69 -16.41 7.49
CA PRO A 66 -10.97 -16.64 6.07
C PRO A 66 -12.10 -17.67 5.88
N GLY A 67 -13.34 -17.21 5.70
CA GLY A 67 -14.54 -18.06 5.65
C GLY A 67 -15.73 -17.43 6.36
N GLY A 68 -15.49 -16.41 7.18
CA GLY A 68 -16.55 -15.71 7.93
C GLY A 68 -16.84 -16.33 9.30
N GLU A 69 -16.09 -17.35 9.70
CA GLU A 69 -16.17 -17.94 11.02
C GLU A 69 -15.68 -16.95 12.08
N TYR A 70 -16.44 -16.83 13.17
CA TYR A 70 -16.03 -16.02 14.31
C TYR A 70 -14.71 -16.53 14.89
N PHE A 71 -13.77 -15.61 15.14
CA PHE A 71 -12.47 -15.94 15.71
C PHE A 71 -12.34 -15.48 17.16
N THR A 72 -12.51 -14.18 17.39
CA THR A 72 -12.35 -13.57 18.72
C THR A 72 -12.92 -12.15 18.74
N THR A 73 -12.98 -11.51 19.90
CA THR A 73 -13.41 -10.11 20.07
C THR A 73 -12.38 -9.35 20.91
N GLY A 74 -12.21 -8.06 20.63
CA GLY A 74 -11.30 -7.20 21.38
C GLY A 74 -9.82 -7.42 21.06
N ASN A 75 -9.50 -8.16 19.99
CA ASN A 75 -8.12 -8.41 19.59
C ASN A 75 -7.84 -7.89 18.17
N ALA A 76 -6.72 -7.19 18.00
CA ALA A 76 -6.23 -6.67 16.71
C ALA A 76 -4.70 -6.66 16.72
N SER A 77 -4.08 -6.65 15.54
CA SER A 77 -2.63 -6.51 15.39
C SER A 77 -2.28 -5.18 14.75
N LEU A 78 -1.19 -4.57 15.22
CA LEU A 78 -0.45 -3.52 14.53
C LEU A 78 0.88 -4.14 14.10
N GLN A 79 1.16 -4.14 12.80
CA GLN A 79 2.28 -4.88 12.24
C GLN A 79 3.22 -3.93 11.50
N LEU A 80 4.50 -3.93 11.87
CA LEU A 80 5.57 -3.39 11.05
C LEU A 80 6.22 -4.52 10.26
N ASN A 81 6.00 -4.58 8.96
CA ASN A 81 6.53 -5.63 8.09
C ASN A 81 7.59 -5.08 7.13
N ALA A 82 8.62 -5.87 6.87
CA ALA A 82 9.65 -5.58 5.88
C ALA A 82 10.33 -6.87 5.37
N MET A 83 10.81 -6.84 4.14
CA MET A 83 11.59 -7.93 3.56
C MET A 83 13.09 -7.71 3.72
N VAL A 84 13.84 -8.74 4.11
CA VAL A 84 15.30 -8.77 4.09
C VAL A 84 15.77 -9.52 2.86
N LEU A 85 16.47 -8.82 1.95
CA LEU A 85 16.95 -9.32 0.65
C LEU A 85 15.88 -9.99 -0.24
N GLY A 86 14.59 -9.74 0.04
CA GLY A 86 13.49 -10.47 -0.62
C GLY A 86 13.45 -11.98 -0.28
N GLU A 87 14.23 -12.44 0.70
CA GLU A 87 14.27 -13.85 1.13
C GLU A 87 13.57 -14.05 2.47
N TYR A 88 13.69 -13.10 3.39
CA TYR A 88 13.05 -13.20 4.70
C TYR A 88 11.96 -12.14 4.85
N TRP A 89 10.78 -12.55 5.29
CA TRP A 89 9.71 -11.63 5.65
C TRP A 89 9.68 -11.45 7.16
N ALA A 90 10.05 -10.26 7.62
CA ALA A 90 10.16 -9.93 9.03
C ALA A 90 8.96 -9.10 9.48
N GLN A 91 8.23 -9.60 10.47
CA GLN A 91 7.05 -8.96 11.05
C GLN A 91 7.31 -8.64 12.52
N ASN A 92 7.39 -7.34 12.85
CA ASN A 92 7.42 -6.83 14.22
C ASN A 92 6.00 -6.41 14.59
N VAL A 93 5.34 -7.16 15.48
CA VAL A 93 3.90 -7.08 15.69
C VAL A 93 3.58 -6.70 17.13
N ILE A 94 2.60 -5.82 17.34
CA ILE A 94 1.90 -5.67 18.61
C ILE A 94 0.52 -6.30 18.47
N LEU A 95 0.24 -7.32 19.28
CA LEU A 95 -1.10 -7.84 19.49
C LEU A 95 -1.77 -7.05 20.62
N PHE A 96 -2.81 -6.30 20.28
CA PHE A 96 -3.65 -5.61 21.24
C PHE A 96 -4.79 -6.51 21.71
N HIS A 97 -5.01 -6.54 23.02
CA HIS A 97 -6.18 -7.10 23.67
C HIS A 97 -6.88 -6.02 24.50
N GLN A 98 -8.11 -5.68 24.14
CA GLN A 98 -8.88 -4.62 24.80
C GLN A 98 -9.41 -5.08 26.16
N ILE A 99 -9.04 -4.37 27.22
CA ILE A 99 -9.50 -4.61 28.60
C ILE A 99 -10.67 -3.68 28.92
N SER A 100 -10.57 -2.42 28.50
CA SER A 100 -11.59 -1.40 28.63
C SER A 100 -11.47 -0.40 27.47
N ASN A 101 -12.36 0.58 27.38
CA ASN A 101 -12.37 1.57 26.28
C ASN A 101 -11.03 2.31 26.09
N ASN A 102 -10.24 2.45 27.15
CA ASN A 102 -8.98 3.19 27.11
C ASN A 102 -7.76 2.34 27.51
N THR A 103 -7.94 1.07 27.89
CA THR A 103 -6.86 0.24 28.45
C THR A 103 -6.74 -1.08 27.68
N PHE A 104 -5.50 -1.44 27.32
CA PHE A 104 -5.19 -2.61 26.49
C PHE A 104 -4.01 -3.38 27.07
N TYR A 105 -3.96 -4.69 26.86
CA TYR A 105 -2.71 -5.41 26.86
C TYR A 105 -2.10 -5.32 25.46
N ALA A 106 -0.83 -4.93 25.38
CA ALA A 106 -0.04 -4.87 24.16
C ALA A 106 1.08 -5.90 24.26
N THR A 107 0.96 -7.00 23.52
CA THR A 107 1.94 -8.10 23.53
C THR A 107 2.79 -8.02 22.26
N LEU A 108 4.11 -7.98 22.42
CA LEU A 108 5.02 -7.99 21.28
C LEU A 108 5.15 -9.39 20.72
N ILE A 109 5.07 -9.53 19.40
CA ILE A 109 5.18 -10.78 18.66
C ILE A 109 6.20 -10.57 17.52
N VAL A 110 6.96 -11.62 17.21
CA VAL A 110 7.76 -11.71 15.99
C VAL A 110 7.23 -12.88 15.17
N ASN A 111 7.02 -12.63 13.88
CA ASN A 111 7.00 -13.66 12.87
C ASN A 111 8.13 -13.37 11.88
N LEU A 112 9.05 -14.30 11.72
CA LEU A 112 10.12 -14.21 10.74
C LEU A 112 10.02 -15.41 9.81
N TRP A 113 9.59 -15.16 8.57
CA TRP A 113 9.42 -16.19 7.57
C TRP A 113 10.66 -16.31 6.71
N ASN A 114 11.06 -17.54 6.42
CA ASN A 114 12.03 -17.85 5.40
C ASN A 114 11.30 -18.29 4.12
N LEU A 115 11.41 -17.49 3.07
CA LEU A 115 10.74 -17.74 1.79
C LEU A 115 11.52 -18.73 0.91
N SER A 116 12.75 -19.11 1.27
CA SER A 116 13.54 -20.14 0.57
C SER A 116 13.26 -21.57 1.06
N GLY A 117 12.63 -21.73 2.22
CA GLY A 117 12.27 -23.03 2.78
C GLY A 117 12.33 -23.06 4.31
N PRO A 118 12.36 -24.26 4.93
CA PRO A 118 12.48 -24.40 6.38
C PRO A 118 13.81 -23.83 6.90
N PHE A 119 13.82 -23.37 8.16
CA PHE A 119 15.07 -23.00 8.82
C PHE A 119 15.92 -24.24 9.11
N SER A 120 17.20 -24.20 8.77
CA SER A 120 18.15 -25.32 8.95
C SER A 120 18.49 -25.59 10.42
N ASN A 121 18.43 -24.55 11.27
CA ASN A 121 18.60 -24.66 12.71
C ASN A 121 17.22 -24.54 13.39
N THR A 122 16.67 -25.67 13.82
CA THR A 122 15.43 -25.72 14.59
C THR A 122 15.68 -25.23 16.02
N THR A 123 15.54 -23.93 16.24
CA THR A 123 15.29 -23.43 17.60
C THR A 123 13.88 -23.85 18.03
N SER A 124 13.58 -23.91 19.34
CA SER A 124 12.26 -24.30 19.85
C SER A 124 11.08 -23.45 19.34
N ASN A 125 11.39 -22.32 18.69
CA ASN A 125 10.43 -21.31 18.23
C ASN A 125 10.25 -21.34 16.70
N SER A 126 10.87 -22.30 15.99
CA SER A 126 10.68 -22.46 14.55
C SER A 126 9.58 -23.49 14.24
N LEU A 127 8.67 -23.13 13.35
CA LEU A 127 7.65 -23.99 12.77
C LEU A 127 7.84 -24.06 11.25
N VAL A 128 7.19 -25.06 10.62
CA VAL A 128 7.11 -25.16 9.17
C VAL A 128 5.64 -25.03 8.78
N TYR A 129 5.33 -24.10 7.88
CA TYR A 129 4.01 -23.89 7.34
C TYR A 129 4.07 -23.97 5.82
N GLN A 130 3.42 -25.00 5.26
CA GLN A 130 3.36 -25.25 3.82
C GLN A 130 4.73 -25.22 3.12
N GLY A 131 5.73 -25.85 3.75
CA GLY A 131 7.10 -25.92 3.23
C GLY A 131 7.99 -24.70 3.52
N LEU A 132 7.43 -23.61 4.06
CA LEU A 132 8.19 -22.43 4.48
C LEU A 132 8.52 -22.51 5.97
N GLY A 133 9.70 -22.01 6.34
CA GLY A 133 10.07 -21.85 7.74
C GLY A 133 9.46 -20.57 8.31
N VAL A 134 8.94 -20.64 9.54
CA VAL A 134 8.54 -19.44 10.30
C VAL A 134 9.10 -19.54 11.71
N ILE A 135 9.73 -18.47 12.18
CA ILE A 135 10.07 -18.31 13.59
C ILE A 135 8.99 -17.46 14.22
N CYS A 136 8.34 -18.00 15.25
CA CYS A 136 7.32 -17.32 16.03
C CYS A 136 7.86 -17.09 17.44
N TYR A 137 7.95 -15.82 17.86
CA TYR A 137 8.38 -15.47 19.21
C TYR A 137 7.39 -14.53 19.89
N GLN A 138 6.98 -14.87 21.11
CA GLN A 138 6.20 -14.00 21.96
C GLN A 138 7.12 -13.27 22.94
N GLY A 139 7.15 -11.95 22.83
CA GLY A 139 7.87 -11.04 23.69
C GLY A 139 7.06 -10.58 24.91
N PRO A 140 7.48 -9.49 25.56
CA PRO A 140 6.79 -8.98 26.75
C PRO A 140 5.41 -8.40 26.42
N THR A 141 4.55 -8.42 27.44
CA THR A 141 3.22 -7.80 27.42
C THR A 141 3.20 -6.57 28.32
N PHE A 142 2.67 -5.47 27.80
CA PHE A 142 2.51 -4.21 28.52
C PHE A 142 1.03 -3.92 28.75
N LYS A 143 0.69 -3.38 29.92
CA LYS A 143 -0.62 -2.74 30.12
C LYS A 143 -0.50 -1.28 29.75
N VAL A 144 -1.23 -0.85 28.71
CA VAL A 144 -1.14 0.49 28.12
C VAL A 144 -2.49 1.22 28.18
N THR A 145 -2.44 2.55 28.25
CA THR A 145 -3.62 3.42 28.29
C THR A 145 -3.51 4.47 27.19
N LEU A 146 -4.64 4.83 26.57
CA LEU A 146 -4.71 5.92 25.58
C LEU A 146 -4.66 7.31 26.25
N PRO A 147 -4.07 8.34 25.60
CA PRO A 147 -3.36 8.27 24.32
C PRO A 147 -2.03 7.52 24.42
N LEU A 148 -1.64 6.86 23.33
CA LEU A 148 -0.52 5.92 23.30
C LEU A 148 0.42 6.26 22.13
N SER A 149 1.70 6.41 22.41
CA SER A 149 2.75 6.58 21.39
C SER A 149 3.55 5.29 21.24
N ILE A 150 3.63 4.79 20.01
CA ILE A 150 4.35 3.56 19.66
C ILE A 150 5.34 3.86 18.55
N SER A 151 6.53 3.29 18.67
CA SER A 151 7.42 3.07 17.53
C SER A 151 7.85 1.60 17.52
N LEU A 152 7.57 0.91 16.43
CA LEU A 152 8.16 -0.38 16.14
C LEU A 152 9.35 -0.14 15.22
N PHE A 153 10.45 -0.85 15.44
CA PHE A 153 11.61 -0.75 14.56
C PHE A 153 12.29 -2.10 14.39
N MET A 154 12.92 -2.26 13.24
CA MET A 154 13.79 -3.40 12.96
C MET A 154 15.12 -2.88 12.42
N GLU A 155 16.21 -3.51 12.84
CA GLU A 155 17.56 -3.06 12.54
C GLU A 155 18.48 -4.24 12.31
N ILE A 156 19.28 -4.21 11.25
CA ILE A 156 20.32 -5.19 10.99
C ILE A 156 21.67 -4.58 11.35
N VAL A 157 22.26 -5.06 12.46
CA VAL A 157 23.61 -4.65 12.90
C VAL A 157 24.45 -5.90 13.08
N ASN A 158 25.67 -5.90 12.54
CA ASN A 158 26.63 -7.00 12.71
C ASN A 158 26.03 -8.38 12.41
N SER A 159 25.34 -8.52 11.27
CA SER A 159 24.66 -9.77 10.86
C SER A 159 23.59 -10.28 11.84
N THR A 160 22.97 -9.36 12.58
CA THR A 160 21.88 -9.67 13.51
C THR A 160 20.70 -8.77 13.21
N LEU A 161 19.56 -9.38 12.89
CA LEU A 161 18.27 -8.72 12.81
C LEU A 161 17.72 -8.54 14.23
N ASN A 162 17.58 -7.29 14.65
CA ASN A 162 17.01 -6.89 15.93
C ASN A 162 15.56 -6.44 15.74
N PHE A 163 14.67 -6.93 16.59
CA PHE A 163 13.29 -6.46 16.70
C PHE A 163 13.14 -5.62 17.96
N GLY A 164 12.69 -4.37 17.79
CA GLY A 164 12.62 -3.41 18.87
C GLY A 164 11.31 -2.63 18.91
N TYR A 165 11.08 -2.01 20.06
CA TYR A 165 9.90 -1.22 20.35
C TYR A 165 10.27 0.04 21.14
N ASN A 166 9.41 1.04 21.07
CA ASN A 166 9.30 2.16 22.00
C ASN A 166 7.82 2.39 22.27
N ILE A 167 7.36 2.13 23.49
CA ILE A 167 5.96 2.30 23.90
C ILE A 167 5.95 3.32 25.05
N ASN A 168 5.39 4.51 24.80
CA ASN A 168 5.38 5.62 25.76
C ASN A 168 6.74 5.93 26.41
N GLY A 169 7.82 5.87 25.63
CA GLY A 169 9.18 6.15 26.09
C GLY A 169 9.94 4.93 26.60
N GLN A 170 9.26 3.80 26.86
CA GLN A 170 9.92 2.54 27.20
C GLN A 170 10.43 1.86 25.94
N LYS A 171 11.76 1.88 25.73
CA LYS A 171 12.44 1.32 24.56
C LYS A 171 13.18 0.03 24.89
N GLY A 172 13.16 -0.94 23.99
CA GLY A 172 13.95 -2.17 24.11
C GLY A 172 14.10 -2.93 22.80
N ILE A 173 15.09 -3.82 22.75
CA ILE A 173 15.20 -4.90 21.76
C ILE A 173 14.74 -6.17 22.47
N TYR A 174 13.70 -6.82 21.96
CA TYR A 174 13.07 -7.96 22.62
C TYR A 174 13.33 -9.29 21.90
N PHE A 175 13.78 -9.25 20.65
CA PHE A 175 14.17 -10.45 19.91
C PHE A 175 15.33 -10.16 18.96
N ARG A 176 16.19 -11.16 18.76
CA ARG A 176 17.37 -11.10 17.89
C ARG A 176 17.49 -12.38 17.09
N TYR A 177 17.83 -12.26 15.81
CA TYR A 177 18.04 -13.41 14.95
C TYR A 177 19.26 -13.20 14.03
N PRO A 178 20.19 -14.17 13.92
CA PRO A 178 21.32 -14.06 13.00
C PRO A 178 20.85 -14.08 11.54
N ILE A 179 20.99 -12.95 10.84
CA ILE A 179 20.70 -12.78 9.40
C ILE A 179 21.74 -11.84 8.82
N ILE A 180 22.27 -12.21 7.65
CA ILE A 180 23.15 -11.34 6.85
C ILE A 180 22.29 -10.71 5.77
N GLY A 181 22.34 -9.39 5.64
CA GLY A 181 21.64 -8.68 4.56
C GLY A 181 21.21 -7.27 4.93
N LEU A 182 20.38 -6.70 4.06
CA LEU A 182 19.72 -5.41 4.25
C LEU A 182 18.22 -5.60 3.99
N PHE A 183 17.40 -4.76 4.62
CA PHE A 183 16.02 -4.62 4.19
C PHE A 183 15.99 -4.14 2.74
N GLN A 184 15.15 -4.78 1.94
CA GLN A 184 14.93 -4.43 0.54
C GLN A 184 13.54 -3.81 0.43
N LEU A 185 13.46 -2.57 -0.05
CA LEU A 185 12.20 -1.88 -0.33
C LEU A 185 12.05 -1.72 -1.84
N GLY A 186 10.98 -2.26 -2.39
CA GLY A 186 10.73 -2.32 -3.83
C GLY A 186 11.26 -3.60 -4.49
N GLY A 187 10.81 -3.82 -5.71
CA GLY A 187 11.04 -5.09 -6.41
C GLY A 187 10.29 -6.26 -5.76
N LEU A 188 10.61 -7.47 -6.18
CA LEU A 188 9.89 -8.66 -5.74
C LEU A 188 10.77 -9.57 -4.89
N SER A 189 10.13 -10.29 -3.97
CA SER A 189 10.73 -11.35 -3.17
C SER A 189 11.00 -12.61 -4.01
N LEU A 190 11.68 -13.60 -3.44
CA LEU A 190 11.90 -14.91 -4.06
C LEU A 190 10.60 -15.59 -4.51
N LEU A 191 9.48 -15.32 -3.83
CA LEU A 191 8.17 -15.88 -4.16
C LEU A 191 7.30 -14.92 -4.99
N GLY A 192 7.87 -13.82 -5.49
CA GLY A 192 7.16 -12.84 -6.30
C GLY A 192 6.26 -11.90 -5.50
N LEU A 193 6.44 -11.81 -4.17
CA LEU A 193 5.70 -10.87 -3.33
C LEU A 193 6.33 -9.47 -3.42
N PRO A 194 5.55 -8.39 -3.31
CA PRO A 194 6.12 -7.06 -3.14
C PRO A 194 7.06 -7.03 -1.93
N ASN A 195 8.22 -6.42 -2.08
CA ASN A 195 9.08 -6.09 -0.94
C ASN A 195 8.70 -4.71 -0.40
N ASP A 196 7.52 -4.60 0.20
CA ASP A 196 7.08 -3.37 0.83
C ASP A 196 7.62 -3.22 2.26
N LEU A 197 7.56 -1.98 2.75
CA LEU A 197 7.64 -1.65 4.17
C LEU A 197 6.29 -1.13 4.59
N GLU A 198 5.72 -1.66 5.66
CA GLU A 198 4.37 -1.29 6.05
C GLU A 198 4.19 -1.23 7.56
N LEU A 199 3.40 -0.27 8.03
CA LEU A 199 2.85 -0.21 9.37
C LEU A 199 1.32 -0.24 9.26
N VAL A 200 0.72 -1.41 9.46
CA VAL A 200 -0.69 -1.67 9.15
C VAL A 200 -1.44 -2.34 10.30
N TRP A 201 -2.73 -2.05 10.39
CA TRP A 201 -3.68 -2.76 11.23
C TRP A 201 -4.20 -4.01 10.53
N GLY A 202 -4.31 -5.10 11.29
CA GLY A 202 -4.90 -6.35 10.85
C GLY A 202 -5.64 -7.07 11.98
N GLY A 203 -6.32 -8.15 11.62
CA GLY A 203 -6.81 -9.14 12.58
C GLY A 203 -5.71 -9.74 13.45
N PRO A 204 -6.07 -10.47 14.52
CA PRO A 204 -5.11 -10.99 15.49
C PRO A 204 -4.29 -12.20 15.02
N GLY A 205 -4.49 -12.68 13.78
CA GLY A 205 -3.74 -13.77 13.17
C GLY A 205 -4.59 -14.67 12.27
N GLY A 206 -3.94 -15.64 11.61
CA GLY A 206 -4.62 -16.63 10.76
C GLY A 206 -5.26 -16.05 9.50
N GLY A 207 -4.80 -14.87 9.04
CA GLY A 207 -5.41 -14.15 7.93
C GLY A 207 -6.81 -13.60 8.24
N SER A 208 -7.11 -13.38 9.53
CA SER A 208 -8.40 -12.87 9.98
C SER A 208 -8.62 -11.40 9.63
N VAL A 209 -9.90 -11.02 9.59
CA VAL A 209 -10.37 -9.65 9.44
C VAL A 209 -10.93 -9.17 10.76
N VAL A 210 -10.47 -8.03 11.27
CA VAL A 210 -11.01 -7.38 12.47
C VAL A 210 -11.88 -6.17 12.12
N PHE A 211 -13.00 -6.01 12.83
CA PHE A 211 -13.80 -4.80 12.81
C PHE A 211 -13.31 -3.87 13.92
N MET A 212 -12.83 -2.68 13.57
CA MET A 212 -12.25 -1.76 14.54
C MET A 212 -12.43 -0.30 14.13
N ASN A 213 -12.30 0.59 15.11
CA ASN A 213 -12.27 2.03 14.90
C ASN A 213 -11.00 2.59 15.55
N VAL A 214 -10.34 3.52 14.87
CA VAL A 214 -9.08 4.11 15.34
C VAL A 214 -9.05 5.60 15.02
N SER A 215 -8.38 6.38 15.87
CA SER A 215 -7.96 7.75 15.55
C SER A 215 -6.47 7.87 15.85
N SER A 216 -5.64 8.00 14.83
CA SER A 216 -4.19 8.02 14.99
C SER A 216 -3.48 8.93 13.99
N ILE A 217 -2.23 9.26 14.30
CA ILE A 217 -1.27 9.85 13.37
C ILE A 217 -0.11 8.88 13.21
N ALA A 218 0.21 8.50 11.97
CA ALA A 218 1.25 7.53 11.66
C ALA A 218 2.26 8.05 10.62
N ASN A 219 3.47 7.52 10.69
CA ASN A 219 4.52 7.73 9.69
C ASN A 219 5.42 6.48 9.59
N LEU A 220 6.00 6.31 8.42
CA LEU A 220 6.87 5.20 8.08
C LEU A 220 8.22 5.73 7.62
N TYR A 221 9.29 5.11 8.10
CA TYR A 221 10.65 5.60 7.95
C TYR A 221 11.64 4.49 7.59
N TYR A 222 12.69 4.89 6.88
CA TYR A 222 13.88 4.09 6.65
C TYR A 222 15.15 4.93 6.86
N PHE A 223 16.28 4.28 7.12
CA PHE A 223 17.57 4.97 7.20
C PHE A 223 18.23 5.02 5.81
N ASN A 224 18.56 6.22 5.35
CA ASN A 224 19.14 6.43 4.02
C ASN A 224 20.69 6.44 4.01
N GLY A 225 21.34 6.01 5.10
CA GLY A 225 22.79 6.09 5.31
C GLY A 225 23.23 7.31 6.13
N ASN A 226 22.41 8.37 6.19
CA ASN A 226 22.72 9.59 6.95
C ASN A 226 21.69 9.87 8.04
N THR A 227 20.40 9.79 7.70
CA THR A 227 19.30 10.19 8.58
C THR A 227 18.08 9.29 8.41
N LEU A 228 17.30 9.18 9.48
CA LEU A 228 15.98 8.59 9.41
C LEU A 228 15.06 9.47 8.55
N THR A 229 14.54 8.91 7.46
CA THR A 229 13.82 9.66 6.42
C THR A 229 12.45 9.03 6.19
N ILE A 230 11.43 9.86 5.94
CA ILE A 230 10.10 9.38 5.57
C ILE A 230 10.21 8.62 4.24
N VAL A 231 9.44 7.54 4.11
CA VAL A 231 9.37 6.77 2.87
C VAL A 231 9.04 7.63 1.64
N PRO A 232 9.67 7.38 0.47
CA PRO A 232 9.52 8.24 -0.71
C PRO A 232 8.14 8.16 -1.35
N ASN A 233 7.40 7.09 -1.10
CA ASN A 233 6.02 6.91 -1.52
C ASN A 233 5.24 6.17 -0.43
N ALA A 234 3.95 6.43 -0.34
CA ALA A 234 3.07 5.78 0.61
C ALA A 234 1.67 5.49 0.06
N TYR A 235 1.09 4.42 0.54
CA TYR A 235 -0.22 3.88 0.21
C TYR A 235 -1.02 3.61 1.48
N SER A 236 -2.35 3.59 1.37
CA SER A 236 -3.27 3.44 2.50
C SER A 236 -3.54 1.99 2.93
N ILE A 237 -2.97 1.02 2.20
CA ILE A 237 -3.14 -0.41 2.43
C ILE A 237 -1.83 -1.16 2.28
N GLY A 238 -1.74 -2.29 2.99
CA GLY A 238 -0.64 -3.23 2.88
C GLY A 238 -0.72 -4.20 1.72
N PHE A 239 0.43 -4.67 1.23
CA PHE A 239 0.50 -5.62 0.11
C PHE A 239 0.90 -7.03 0.54
N ASP A 240 1.73 -7.16 1.57
CA ASP A 240 2.28 -8.44 2.03
C ASP A 240 1.63 -8.99 3.32
N THR A 241 0.81 -8.23 4.04
CA THR A 241 0.07 -8.77 5.21
C THR A 241 -1.14 -9.62 4.85
N ALA A 242 -1.30 -10.75 5.55
CA ALA A 242 -2.41 -11.68 5.39
C ALA A 242 -3.71 -11.20 6.08
N GLU A 243 -3.56 -10.55 7.23
CA GLU A 243 -4.66 -10.05 8.04
C GLU A 243 -5.27 -8.76 7.46
N SER A 244 -6.47 -8.39 7.90
CA SER A 244 -7.11 -7.14 7.45
C SER A 244 -7.87 -6.45 8.57
N ALA A 245 -8.06 -5.15 8.41
CA ALA A 245 -8.88 -4.33 9.28
C ALA A 245 -10.01 -3.68 8.47
N TYR A 246 -11.20 -3.66 9.06
CA TYR A 246 -12.36 -2.93 8.58
C TYR A 246 -12.71 -1.84 9.59
N GLY A 247 -13.11 -0.67 9.09
CA GLY A 247 -13.43 0.51 9.92
C GLY A 247 -12.25 1.46 10.16
N VAL A 248 -11.12 1.26 9.47
CA VAL A 248 -9.93 2.13 9.49
C VAL A 248 -9.80 2.91 8.18
N LYS A 249 -10.30 4.15 8.12
CA LYS A 249 -10.08 5.05 6.99
C LYS A 249 -8.73 5.75 7.12
N VAL A 250 -7.92 5.69 6.06
CA VAL A 250 -6.58 6.27 6.04
C VAL A 250 -6.47 7.36 4.97
N TYR A 251 -5.84 8.48 5.29
CA TYR A 251 -5.54 9.56 4.34
C TYR A 251 -4.30 10.35 4.78
N SER A 252 -3.71 11.12 3.87
CA SER A 252 -2.55 11.97 4.16
C SER A 252 -2.92 13.43 4.37
N THR A 253 -2.12 14.13 5.17
CA THR A 253 -2.13 15.59 5.24
C THR A 253 -0.70 16.13 5.15
N PHE A 254 -0.58 17.40 4.74
CA PHE A 254 0.71 18.06 4.50
C PHE A 254 0.79 19.32 5.35
N PRO A 255 1.18 19.23 6.63
CA PRO A 255 1.53 20.39 7.44
C PRO A 255 2.64 21.22 6.77
N SER A 256 3.62 20.51 6.20
CA SER A 256 4.63 21.02 5.28
C SER A 256 4.76 20.07 4.10
N VAL A 257 5.14 20.58 2.93
CA VAL A 257 5.29 19.79 1.69
C VAL A 257 6.28 18.65 1.89
N PHE A 258 7.36 18.86 2.65
CA PHE A 258 8.40 17.85 2.88
C PHE A 258 8.24 17.09 4.20
N SER A 259 7.07 17.19 4.84
CA SER A 259 6.77 16.49 6.10
C SER A 259 5.32 16.02 6.09
N PRO A 260 4.97 15.06 5.20
CA PRO A 260 3.64 14.49 5.16
C PRO A 260 3.37 13.66 6.42
N ILE A 261 2.11 13.57 6.81
CA ILE A 261 1.66 12.71 7.91
C ILE A 261 0.46 11.88 7.46
N VAL A 262 0.36 10.66 7.97
CA VAL A 262 -0.81 9.79 7.76
C VAL A 262 -1.77 9.97 8.91
N ILE A 263 -3.05 10.10 8.61
CA ILE A 263 -4.14 10.16 9.57
C ILE A 263 -5.01 8.93 9.38
N GLU A 264 -5.27 8.23 10.48
CA GLU A 264 -6.21 7.11 10.54
C GLU A 264 -7.44 7.55 11.34
N THR A 265 -8.63 7.26 10.83
CA THR A 265 -9.92 7.62 11.44
C THR A 265 -10.93 6.49 11.28
N SER A 266 -11.99 6.49 12.07
CA SER A 266 -13.12 5.57 11.88
C SER A 266 -13.75 5.75 10.49
N GLY A 267 -13.88 4.66 9.74
CA GLY A 267 -14.55 4.67 8.44
C GLY A 267 -14.08 3.57 7.50
N VAL A 268 -14.68 3.52 6.31
CA VAL A 268 -14.27 2.56 5.27
C VAL A 268 -12.97 3.03 4.63
N ASN A 269 -11.96 2.17 4.59
CA ASN A 269 -10.75 2.43 3.81
C ASN A 269 -11.05 2.25 2.32
N VAL A 270 -10.80 3.29 1.53
CA VAL A 270 -10.74 3.17 0.07
C VAL A 270 -9.25 3.22 -0.28
N PRO A 271 -8.69 2.16 -0.88
CA PRO A 271 -7.28 2.13 -1.23
C PRO A 271 -6.88 3.37 -2.04
N SER A 272 -5.77 4.00 -1.66
CA SER A 272 -5.33 5.26 -2.24
C SER A 272 -3.84 5.47 -2.10
N VAL A 273 -3.29 6.34 -2.97
CA VAL A 273 -1.93 6.86 -2.83
C VAL A 273 -1.95 8.00 -1.82
N LEU A 274 -1.16 7.87 -0.77
CA LEU A 274 -0.99 8.89 0.26
C LEU A 274 0.04 9.94 -0.20
N TRP A 275 1.13 9.50 -0.84
CA TRP A 275 2.07 10.34 -1.61
C TRP A 275 2.96 9.46 -2.51
N PRO A 276 3.58 10.01 -3.57
CA PRO A 276 3.43 11.38 -4.07
C PRO A 276 2.03 11.63 -4.65
N ILE A 277 1.43 12.77 -4.31
CA ILE A 277 0.14 13.17 -4.89
C ILE A 277 0.31 14.33 -5.87
N PRO A 278 -0.46 14.36 -6.95
CA PRO A 278 -0.31 15.42 -7.93
C PRO A 278 -0.85 16.76 -7.41
N PRO A 279 -0.12 17.88 -7.59
CA PRO A 279 -0.62 19.18 -7.19
C PRO A 279 -1.71 19.67 -8.15
N HIS A 280 -2.47 20.66 -7.70
CA HIS A 280 -3.37 21.43 -8.55
C HIS A 280 -2.57 22.53 -9.26
N VAL A 281 -2.65 22.56 -10.59
CA VAL A 281 -2.02 23.57 -11.44
C VAL A 281 -3.11 24.41 -12.08
N LEU A 282 -3.10 25.71 -11.79
CA LEU A 282 -3.96 26.67 -12.46
C LEU A 282 -3.09 27.59 -13.31
N VAL A 283 -3.36 27.63 -14.61
CA VAL A 283 -2.65 28.50 -15.55
C VAL A 283 -3.61 29.57 -16.06
N ASN A 284 -3.19 30.82 -15.97
CA ASN A 284 -3.90 31.96 -16.54
C ASN A 284 -2.95 32.72 -17.47
N GLN A 285 -3.42 33.03 -18.67
CA GLN A 285 -2.64 33.68 -19.71
C GLN A 285 -3.26 35.01 -20.08
N THR A 286 -2.43 36.05 -20.09
CA THR A 286 -2.72 37.36 -20.67
C THR A 286 -1.85 37.58 -21.91
N SER A 287 -2.04 38.70 -22.62
CA SER A 287 -1.23 39.03 -23.80
C SER A 287 0.28 39.11 -23.54
N ASN A 288 0.70 39.38 -22.30
CA ASN A 288 2.11 39.58 -21.93
C ASN A 288 2.66 38.57 -20.91
N LYS A 289 1.81 37.78 -20.23
CA LYS A 289 2.25 36.92 -19.13
C LYS A 289 1.49 35.59 -19.11
N ILE A 290 2.18 34.55 -18.67
CA ILE A 290 1.62 33.27 -18.26
C ILE A 290 1.82 33.17 -16.75
N THR A 291 0.73 33.08 -16.00
CA THR A 291 0.73 32.95 -14.54
C THR A 291 0.36 31.52 -14.18
N VAL A 292 1.24 30.84 -13.45
CA VAL A 292 1.05 29.48 -12.98
C VAL A 292 0.90 29.51 -11.47
N LYS A 293 -0.22 29.00 -10.96
CA LYS A 293 -0.46 28.80 -9.53
C LYS A 293 -0.42 27.33 -9.19
N LEU A 294 0.46 26.96 -8.27
CA LEU A 294 0.56 25.62 -7.70
C LEU A 294 -0.07 25.58 -6.30
N SER A 295 -0.90 24.58 -6.06
CA SER A 295 -1.51 24.35 -4.74
C SER A 295 -1.77 22.87 -4.45
N ILE A 296 -1.84 22.51 -3.17
CA ILE A 296 -2.24 21.20 -2.67
C ILE A 296 -3.27 21.40 -1.56
N SER A 297 -4.42 20.73 -1.64
CA SER A 297 -5.50 20.87 -0.64
C SER A 297 -5.82 22.35 -0.31
N ASN A 298 -5.91 23.18 -1.37
CA ASN A 298 -6.12 24.63 -1.31
C ASN A 298 -5.00 25.47 -0.64
N LYS A 299 -3.88 24.86 -0.26
CA LYS A 299 -2.69 25.57 0.24
C LYS A 299 -1.72 25.85 -0.90
N SER A 300 -1.21 27.08 -0.96
CA SER A 300 -0.21 27.49 -1.95
C SER A 300 1.13 26.78 -1.75
N LEU A 301 1.73 26.34 -2.85
CA LEU A 301 3.03 25.66 -2.86
C LEU A 301 4.15 26.66 -3.18
N SER A 302 4.85 27.14 -2.15
CA SER A 302 5.98 28.08 -2.28
C SER A 302 7.30 27.36 -2.57
N GLY A 303 8.24 28.05 -3.22
CA GLY A 303 9.60 27.57 -3.47
C GLY A 303 9.70 26.41 -4.45
N GLN A 304 8.68 26.18 -5.27
CA GLN A 304 8.64 25.08 -6.24
C GLN A 304 9.14 25.56 -7.61
N ALA A 305 10.04 24.81 -8.22
CA ALA A 305 10.49 25.05 -9.58
C ALA A 305 9.39 24.66 -10.59
N VAL A 306 9.13 25.55 -11.54
CA VAL A 306 8.20 25.34 -12.65
C VAL A 306 8.93 25.68 -13.95
N TYR A 307 8.72 24.86 -14.97
CA TYR A 307 9.31 25.03 -16.28
C TYR A 307 8.23 25.37 -17.31
N LEU A 308 8.58 26.27 -18.22
CA LEU A 308 7.81 26.51 -19.43
C LEU A 308 8.57 25.84 -20.59
N GLU A 309 7.88 25.00 -21.32
CA GLU A 309 8.39 24.27 -22.47
C GLU A 309 7.61 24.63 -23.73
N THR A 310 8.27 24.58 -24.89
CA THR A 310 7.64 24.77 -26.20
C THR A 310 8.32 23.87 -27.26
N GLY A 311 7.77 23.86 -28.47
CA GLY A 311 8.26 23.04 -29.58
C GLY A 311 7.79 21.58 -29.52
N PHE A 312 8.26 20.79 -30.49
CA PHE A 312 8.04 19.35 -30.56
C PHE A 312 9.34 18.65 -31.00
N PRO A 313 9.98 17.84 -30.13
CA PRO A 313 9.59 17.54 -28.74
C PRO A 313 9.66 18.79 -27.83
N PRO A 314 8.81 18.88 -26.77
CA PRO A 314 8.87 19.97 -25.81
C PRO A 314 10.27 20.13 -25.22
N SER A 315 10.76 21.36 -25.18
CA SER A 315 12.05 21.71 -24.59
C SER A 315 11.90 22.92 -23.66
N VAL A 316 12.60 22.89 -22.53
CA VAL A 316 12.58 23.97 -21.55
C VAL A 316 13.13 25.25 -22.17
N ILE A 317 12.31 26.31 -22.13
CA ILE A 317 12.69 27.65 -22.59
C ILE A 317 12.83 28.64 -21.44
N SER A 318 12.18 28.37 -20.31
CA SER A 318 12.25 29.23 -19.12
C SER A 318 11.92 28.43 -17.87
N SER A 319 12.43 28.88 -16.74
CA SER A 319 12.15 28.34 -15.42
C SER A 319 11.80 29.48 -14.47
N ALA A 320 10.83 29.26 -13.58
CA ALA A 320 10.48 30.19 -12.51
C ALA A 320 10.23 29.41 -11.21
N VAL A 321 10.43 30.08 -10.08
CA VAL A 321 10.15 29.53 -8.75
C VAL A 321 8.90 30.18 -8.19
N THR A 322 8.01 29.37 -7.60
CA THR A 322 6.78 29.91 -6.99
C THR A 322 7.07 30.76 -5.75
N ASN A 323 6.39 31.90 -5.63
CA ASN A 323 6.45 32.75 -4.44
C ASN A 323 5.59 32.19 -3.27
N SER A 324 5.47 32.95 -2.18
CA SER A 324 4.65 32.57 -1.00
C SER A 324 3.17 32.32 -1.30
N SER A 325 2.65 32.92 -2.38
CA SER A 325 1.28 32.68 -2.87
C SER A 325 1.18 31.49 -3.82
N GLY A 326 2.27 30.77 -4.05
CA GLY A 326 2.33 29.60 -4.93
C GLY A 326 2.36 29.97 -6.41
N ILE A 327 2.77 31.19 -6.75
CA ILE A 327 2.68 31.73 -8.12
C ILE A 327 4.07 31.81 -8.76
N ALA A 328 4.19 31.23 -9.95
CA ALA A 328 5.30 31.40 -10.89
C ALA A 328 4.81 32.19 -12.12
N VAL A 329 5.63 33.09 -12.65
CA VAL A 329 5.25 33.97 -13.77
C VAL A 329 6.27 33.84 -14.88
N PHE A 330 5.79 33.66 -16.10
CA PHE A 330 6.58 33.61 -17.32
C PHE A 330 6.14 34.70 -18.29
N PRO A 331 7.05 35.24 -19.12
CA PRO A 331 6.67 36.11 -20.24
C PRO A 331 5.86 35.31 -21.28
N ASN A 332 4.76 35.89 -21.77
CA ASN A 332 4.02 35.34 -22.92
C ASN A 332 4.60 35.91 -24.21
N ASN A 333 5.42 35.14 -24.93
CA ASN A 333 5.99 35.53 -26.22
C ASN A 333 5.13 35.06 -27.40
N ASN A 334 3.80 35.01 -27.23
CA ASN A 334 2.84 34.53 -28.23
C ASN A 334 3.15 33.12 -28.74
N TYR A 335 3.50 32.21 -27.84
CA TYR A 335 3.72 30.81 -28.19
C TYR A 335 2.45 30.20 -28.78
N SER A 336 2.53 29.59 -29.96
CA SER A 336 1.42 28.82 -30.55
C SER A 336 1.05 27.59 -29.72
N PHE A 337 2.01 27.07 -28.97
CA PHE A 337 1.85 25.99 -28.01
C PHE A 337 2.89 26.10 -26.90
N TYR A 338 2.47 25.84 -25.67
CA TYR A 338 3.38 25.69 -24.53
C TYR A 338 2.89 24.62 -23.56
N VAL A 339 3.85 24.08 -22.80
CA VAL A 339 3.63 23.16 -21.70
C VAL A 339 4.17 23.80 -20.43
N VAL A 340 3.37 23.79 -19.37
CA VAL A 340 3.85 24.09 -18.03
C VAL A 340 4.18 22.76 -17.37
N TYR A 341 5.43 22.57 -16.99
CA TYR A 341 5.91 21.36 -16.35
C TYR A 341 6.34 21.65 -14.91
N PHE A 342 5.75 20.91 -13.97
CA PHE A 342 6.24 20.81 -12.61
C PHE A 342 6.88 19.42 -12.44
N PRO A 343 8.17 19.35 -12.08
CA PRO A 343 8.90 18.08 -12.02
C PRO A 343 8.50 17.17 -10.87
N GLY A 344 7.80 17.69 -9.86
CA GLY A 344 7.53 16.93 -8.64
C GLY A 344 8.63 17.06 -7.60
N ASN A 345 8.39 16.40 -6.48
CA ASN A 345 9.34 16.12 -5.41
C ASN A 345 8.91 14.79 -4.75
N PHE A 346 9.45 14.44 -3.58
CA PHE A 346 9.08 13.15 -2.96
C PHE A 346 7.61 13.07 -2.51
N THR A 347 6.95 14.19 -2.19
CA THR A 347 5.53 14.21 -1.79
C THR A 347 4.57 14.62 -2.90
N LEU A 348 5.08 15.26 -3.94
CA LEU A 348 4.30 15.78 -5.06
C LEU A 348 4.70 15.09 -6.35
N SER A 349 3.76 14.48 -7.05
CA SER A 349 4.08 13.88 -8.34
C SER A 349 4.26 14.97 -9.41
N SER A 350 5.04 14.64 -10.44
CA SER A 350 5.20 15.50 -11.61
C SER A 350 3.84 15.80 -12.25
N THR A 351 3.66 17.00 -12.76
CA THR A 351 2.42 17.36 -13.47
C THR A 351 2.68 18.28 -14.64
N TYR A 352 1.82 18.17 -15.65
CA TYR A 352 1.87 18.93 -16.87
C TYR A 352 0.56 19.67 -17.07
N TYR A 353 0.64 20.88 -17.60
CA TYR A 353 -0.48 21.59 -18.18
C TYR A 353 -0.15 21.92 -19.64
N PHE A 354 -1.06 21.59 -20.53
CA PHE A 354 -0.93 21.86 -21.96
C PHE A 354 -1.80 23.05 -22.33
N SER A 355 -1.25 24.03 -23.06
CA SER A 355 -2.04 25.16 -23.55
C SER A 355 -3.16 24.75 -24.51
N SER A 356 -3.04 23.57 -25.13
CA SER A 356 -4.10 22.94 -25.93
C SER A 356 -5.16 22.29 -25.02
N PRO A 357 -6.44 22.71 -25.07
CA PRO A 357 -7.51 22.14 -24.27
C PRO A 357 -7.70 20.63 -24.49
N ILE A 358 -7.52 20.17 -25.74
CA ILE A 358 -7.66 18.76 -26.14
C ILE A 358 -6.56 17.92 -25.49
N LEU A 359 -5.31 18.34 -25.60
CA LEU A 359 -4.17 17.64 -24.99
C LEU A 359 -4.24 17.67 -23.46
N ASN A 360 -4.71 18.78 -22.89
CA ASN A 360 -4.90 18.90 -21.44
C ASN A 360 -6.01 17.95 -20.93
N SER A 361 -7.08 17.77 -21.71
CA SER A 361 -8.15 16.79 -21.43
C SER A 361 -7.69 15.33 -21.58
N LEU A 362 -6.80 15.03 -22.53
CA LEU A 362 -6.23 13.69 -22.69
C LEU A 362 -5.25 13.35 -21.56
N SER A 363 -4.37 14.29 -21.19
CA SER A 363 -3.44 14.14 -20.06
C SER A 363 -4.16 13.81 -18.74
N SER A 364 -5.28 14.49 -18.46
CA SER A 364 -6.08 14.21 -17.26
C SER A 364 -6.75 12.82 -17.29
N LYS A 365 -7.10 12.28 -18.47
CA LYS A 365 -7.60 10.91 -18.63
C LYS A 365 -6.52 9.84 -18.44
N PHE A 366 -5.29 10.05 -18.92
CA PHE A 366 -4.18 9.12 -18.65
C PHE A 366 -3.83 9.06 -17.16
N ARG A 367 -3.95 10.18 -16.46
CA ARG A 367 -3.81 10.25 -15.00
C ARG A 367 -4.90 9.44 -14.27
N SER A 368 -6.11 9.34 -14.83
CA SER A 368 -7.14 8.40 -14.36
C SER A 368 -6.71 6.95 -14.53
N TYR A 369 -6.17 6.56 -15.69
CA TYR A 369 -5.70 5.19 -15.93
C TYR A 369 -4.57 4.75 -14.99
N TYR A 370 -3.67 5.66 -14.60
CA TYR A 370 -2.67 5.38 -13.56
C TYR A 370 -3.33 5.16 -12.19
N GLN A 371 -4.36 5.94 -11.85
CA GLN A 371 -5.17 5.69 -10.65
C GLN A 371 -5.95 4.38 -10.75
N ASP A 372 -6.44 4.00 -11.93
CA ASP A 372 -7.13 2.73 -12.17
C ASP A 372 -6.17 1.53 -12.09
N LEU A 373 -4.92 1.70 -12.51
CA LEU A 373 -3.85 0.70 -12.36
C LEU A 373 -3.41 0.56 -10.90
N LEU A 374 -3.33 1.67 -10.16
CA LEU A 374 -3.14 1.64 -8.70
C LEU A 374 -4.32 0.95 -8.03
N ASN A 375 -5.55 1.27 -8.40
CA ASN A 375 -6.76 0.59 -7.92
C ASN A 375 -6.74 -0.92 -8.24
N PHE A 376 -6.15 -1.32 -9.38
CA PHE A 376 -5.94 -2.71 -9.77
C PHE A 376 -4.87 -3.40 -8.89
N LEU A 377 -3.71 -2.79 -8.68
CA LEU A 377 -2.68 -3.27 -7.74
C LEU A 377 -3.24 -3.37 -6.31
N ASN A 378 -4.15 -2.46 -5.96
CA ASN A 378 -4.81 -2.36 -4.66
C ASN A 378 -6.04 -3.29 -4.50
N SER A 379 -6.39 -4.09 -5.51
CA SER A 379 -7.54 -4.98 -5.42
C SER A 379 -7.25 -6.17 -4.51
N ALA A 380 -8.24 -6.61 -3.72
CA ALA A 380 -8.15 -7.80 -2.86
C ALA A 380 -7.78 -9.10 -3.60
N GLN A 381 -7.73 -9.07 -4.95
CA GLN A 381 -7.21 -10.17 -5.76
C GLN A 381 -5.68 -10.28 -5.74
N ASN A 382 -4.95 -9.24 -5.34
CA ASN A 382 -3.48 -9.17 -5.37
C ASN A 382 -2.82 -9.14 -3.98
N SER A 383 -3.61 -9.22 -2.89
CA SER A 383 -3.07 -9.34 -1.53
C SER A 383 -2.41 -10.69 -1.28
N PHE A 384 -1.56 -10.77 -0.25
CA PHE A 384 -0.93 -11.97 0.29
C PHE A 384 -1.85 -13.21 0.33
N LYS A 385 -3.16 -13.02 0.57
CA LYS A 385 -4.21 -14.07 0.58
C LYS A 385 -4.33 -14.87 -0.73
N LYS A 386 -3.93 -14.30 -1.87
CA LYS A 386 -3.86 -15.01 -3.17
C LYS A 386 -2.44 -15.27 -3.65
N GLY A 387 -1.46 -14.42 -3.38
CA GLY A 387 -0.05 -14.67 -3.72
C GLY A 387 0.46 -15.97 -3.12
N ILE A 388 0.21 -16.16 -1.81
CA ILE A 388 0.50 -17.40 -1.10
C ILE A 388 -0.37 -18.56 -1.62
N LYS A 389 -1.69 -18.40 -1.80
CA LYS A 389 -2.52 -19.47 -2.38
C LYS A 389 -2.04 -19.90 -3.78
N SER A 390 -1.56 -18.98 -4.61
CA SER A 390 -1.07 -19.26 -5.96
C SER A 390 0.31 -19.94 -5.97
N VAL A 391 1.19 -19.61 -5.04
CA VAL A 391 2.51 -20.24 -4.90
C VAL A 391 2.38 -21.59 -4.23
N LEU A 392 1.56 -21.70 -3.18
CA LEU A 392 1.39 -22.91 -2.41
C LEU A 392 0.50 -23.97 -3.11
N SER A 393 -0.48 -23.56 -3.93
CA SER A 393 -1.19 -24.51 -4.82
C SER A 393 -0.31 -25.12 -5.92
N LYS A 394 0.74 -24.41 -6.36
CA LYS A 394 1.76 -24.95 -7.28
C LYS A 394 2.68 -25.96 -6.59
N GLN A 395 2.87 -25.84 -5.28
CA GLN A 395 3.67 -26.77 -4.48
C GLN A 395 2.88 -28.04 -4.12
N GLU A 396 1.59 -27.95 -3.81
CA GLU A 396 0.70 -29.11 -3.65
C GLU A 396 0.64 -29.98 -4.92
N THR A 397 0.58 -29.35 -6.10
CA THR A 397 0.61 -30.06 -7.39
C THR A 397 1.99 -30.69 -7.70
N SER A 398 3.07 -30.17 -7.11
CA SER A 398 4.42 -30.73 -7.29
C SER A 398 4.72 -31.91 -6.37
N ILE A 399 4.09 -31.96 -5.19
CA ILE A 399 4.27 -33.06 -4.21
C ILE A 399 3.38 -34.27 -4.53
N THR A 400 2.23 -34.06 -5.18
CA THR A 400 1.28 -35.15 -5.50
C THR A 400 1.61 -35.88 -6.81
N THR A 401 2.62 -35.43 -7.56
CA THR A 401 2.93 -35.98 -8.90
C THR A 401 4.25 -36.76 -8.90
N THR A 402 4.34 -37.79 -8.05
CA THR A 402 5.35 -38.86 -8.19
C THR A 402 4.69 -40.19 -8.53
N THR A 403 3.77 -40.21 -9.49
CA THR A 403 3.41 -41.44 -10.20
C THR A 403 2.70 -41.13 -11.54
N LEU A 404 3.28 -41.69 -12.60
CA LEU A 404 2.69 -42.05 -13.90
C LEU A 404 2.46 -40.97 -14.98
N THR A 405 3.35 -41.06 -15.97
CA THR A 405 3.15 -40.95 -17.44
C THR A 405 2.66 -39.63 -18.06
N SER A 406 3.62 -38.94 -18.68
CA SER A 406 3.56 -38.24 -19.98
C SER A 406 2.24 -37.64 -20.45
N THR A 407 2.20 -36.31 -20.56
CA THR A 407 2.20 -35.63 -21.87
C THR A 407 2.48 -34.13 -21.70
N THR A 408 3.34 -33.65 -22.58
CA THR A 408 3.77 -32.25 -22.74
C THR A 408 2.61 -31.31 -23.04
N SER A 409 2.43 -30.29 -22.19
CA SER A 409 2.14 -28.93 -22.66
C SER A 409 2.64 -27.93 -21.62
N SER A 410 3.89 -27.52 -21.81
CA SER A 410 4.41 -26.27 -21.26
C SER A 410 3.55 -25.12 -21.77
N SER A 411 2.76 -24.49 -20.90
CA SER A 411 2.32 -23.11 -21.11
C SER A 411 3.10 -22.22 -20.14
N SER A 412 3.92 -21.40 -20.77
CA SER A 412 4.90 -20.50 -20.17
C SER A 412 4.26 -19.39 -19.33
N GLN A 413 5.05 -18.89 -18.38
CA GLN A 413 4.88 -17.61 -17.70
C GLN A 413 4.33 -16.51 -18.64
N PHE A 414 3.02 -16.25 -18.59
CA PHE A 414 2.38 -15.22 -19.42
C PHE A 414 1.52 -14.25 -18.59
N GLY A 415 1.82 -14.08 -17.30
CA GLY A 415 1.01 -13.26 -16.39
C GLY A 415 1.63 -11.94 -15.94
N VAL A 416 2.89 -11.62 -16.23
CA VAL A 416 3.54 -10.37 -15.77
C VAL A 416 4.28 -9.66 -16.91
N ASN A 417 4.91 -10.44 -17.80
CA ASN A 417 5.53 -9.92 -19.02
C ASN A 417 4.51 -9.24 -19.94
N LEU A 418 3.27 -9.73 -20.01
CA LEU A 418 2.20 -9.08 -20.78
C LEU A 418 1.87 -7.68 -20.24
N TYR A 419 2.01 -7.42 -18.94
CA TYR A 419 1.64 -6.15 -18.32
C TYR A 419 2.73 -5.08 -18.44
N ILE A 420 4.02 -5.46 -18.40
CA ILE A 420 5.13 -4.56 -18.77
C ILE A 420 5.12 -4.31 -20.28
N VAL A 421 4.82 -5.34 -21.09
CA VAL A 421 4.62 -5.20 -22.54
C VAL A 421 3.40 -4.33 -22.85
N LEU A 422 2.30 -4.42 -22.10
CA LEU A 422 1.14 -3.53 -22.19
C LEU A 422 1.45 -2.11 -21.72
N TYR A 423 2.32 -1.92 -20.72
CA TYR A 423 2.80 -0.60 -20.29
C TYR A 423 3.69 0.05 -21.36
N ILE A 424 4.63 -0.70 -21.92
CA ILE A 424 5.47 -0.26 -23.03
C ILE A 424 4.62 -0.06 -24.29
N LEU A 425 3.64 -0.92 -24.58
CA LEU A 425 2.69 -0.75 -25.69
C LEU A 425 1.78 0.45 -25.47
N ALA A 426 1.26 0.71 -24.27
CA ALA A 426 0.43 1.88 -23.99
C ALA A 426 1.24 3.18 -24.08
N PHE A 427 2.50 3.15 -23.64
CA PHE A 427 3.44 4.27 -23.79
C PHE A 427 3.83 4.49 -25.25
N VAL A 428 4.14 3.43 -26.01
CA VAL A 428 4.49 3.48 -27.45
C VAL A 428 3.28 3.83 -28.31
N ILE A 429 2.09 3.29 -28.03
CA ILE A 429 0.82 3.66 -28.66
C ILE A 429 0.46 5.10 -28.30
N GLY A 430 0.71 5.55 -27.06
CA GLY A 430 0.58 6.95 -26.67
C GLY A 430 1.49 7.87 -27.49
N MET A 431 2.78 7.52 -27.64
CA MET A 431 3.73 8.26 -28.47
C MET A 431 3.36 8.22 -29.97
N VAL A 432 2.91 7.07 -30.48
CA VAL A 432 2.54 6.87 -31.89
C VAL A 432 1.22 7.56 -32.23
N ILE A 433 0.21 7.52 -31.35
CA ILE A 433 -1.05 8.27 -31.50
C ILE A 433 -0.78 9.78 -31.38
N SER A 434 0.06 10.22 -30.43
CA SER A 434 0.50 11.61 -30.37
C SER A 434 1.25 12.03 -31.65
N ALA A 435 2.12 11.19 -32.21
CA ALA A 435 2.80 11.45 -33.47
C ALA A 435 1.86 11.45 -34.69
N ILE A 436 0.83 10.59 -34.71
CA ILE A 436 -0.19 10.50 -35.78
C ILE A 436 -1.15 11.69 -35.72
N LEU A 437 -1.64 12.08 -34.54
CA LEU A 437 -2.55 13.24 -34.38
C LEU A 437 -1.86 14.56 -34.76
N ILE A 438 -0.55 14.68 -34.47
CA ILE A 438 0.27 15.82 -34.90
C ILE A 438 0.49 15.83 -36.42
N ARG A 439 0.62 14.66 -37.08
CA ARG A 439 0.77 14.55 -38.54
C ARG A 439 -0.51 14.91 -39.30
N PHE A 440 -1.70 14.74 -38.70
CA PHE A 440 -2.99 14.97 -39.37
C PHE A 440 -3.69 16.29 -39.02
N LYS A 441 -3.08 17.20 -38.23
CA LYS A 441 -3.68 18.50 -37.83
C LYS A 441 -5.16 18.37 -37.43
N LEU A 442 -5.45 17.50 -36.45
CA LEU A 442 -6.73 17.47 -35.74
C LEU A 442 -6.57 17.95 -34.30
#